data_AF-A0A1C6QRZ4-F1
#
_entry.id   AF-A0A1C6QRZ4-F1
#
_cell.length_a   1.000
_cell.length_b   1.000
_cell.length_c   1.000
_cell.angle_alpha   90.00
_cell.angle_beta   90.00
_cell.angle_gamma   90.00
#
_symmetry.space_group_name_H-M   'P 1'
#
loop_
_entity.id
_entity.type
_entity.pdbx_description
1 polymer ?
#
loop_
_entity_poly.entity_id
_entity_poly.type
_entity_poly.pdbx_seq_one_letter_code
_entity_poly.pdbx_strand_id
1 'polypeptide(L)'
;MGKTKAAKRRKQGGRANPGQPGQQAQGTQQAQGPQEAQIAQQRNGGGDPADEEQQGHDGAGPRSEETGLDFPRAWVEFPDPADDEQVFRCDLTWLTSRWHCVFGQGCQGIRPGRADDGCCTLGAHFSDEEDEERVAAHVERLTPETWQFHDVGTGSGWVEKDENDGERQTRRWEGACIFHNRPGFPGGQGCALHMLALREGREPLETKPDVCWQLPIRRTFEWVEQADGEQVLVVSIGEYDRRGWGPGGHDLHWWCTSAPSAHGAGEPVYVSYKPELTELMGEAGYETLAGLCEQRLGAQGDGGAASGPGSRFAPLPLLAPHPADPKPADPKPADPPQG
;
A
#
# COMPACT_ATOMS: atom_id res chain seq x y z
N MET A 1 -7.27 51.58 6.94
CA MET A 1 -7.22 52.34 5.66
C MET A 1 -5.86 52.98 5.48
N GLY A 2 -5.17 52.72 4.37
CA GLY A 2 -3.95 53.44 3.99
C GLY A 2 -3.04 52.56 3.11
N LYS A 3 -3.06 52.83 1.80
CA LYS A 3 -2.63 51.94 0.70
C LYS A 3 -1.12 51.96 0.44
N THR A 4 -0.67 50.81 -0.06
CA THR A 4 0.57 50.49 -0.78
C THR A 4 0.91 51.44 -1.94
N LYS A 5 2.21 51.59 -2.24
CA LYS A 5 2.71 52.08 -3.54
C LYS A 5 3.68 51.08 -4.16
N ALA A 6 3.28 50.58 -5.33
CA ALA A 6 4.07 49.76 -6.24
C ALA A 6 5.15 50.60 -6.95
N ALA A 7 6.32 49.99 -7.17
CA ALA A 7 7.37 50.53 -8.04
C ALA A 7 7.44 49.72 -9.34
N LYS A 8 7.24 50.43 -10.45
CA LYS A 8 7.26 49.94 -11.84
C LYS A 8 8.64 50.24 -12.43
N ARG A 9 9.37 49.25 -12.96
CA ARG A 9 10.61 49.50 -13.72
C ARG A 9 10.47 49.04 -15.17
N ARG A 10 10.92 49.93 -16.05
CA ARG A 10 10.75 49.96 -17.52
C ARG A 10 11.61 48.92 -18.25
N LYS A 11 11.05 48.36 -19.32
CA LYS A 11 11.75 47.75 -20.47
C LYS A 11 12.58 48.80 -21.22
N GLN A 12 13.81 48.46 -21.58
CA GLN A 12 14.50 48.98 -22.77
C GLN A 12 15.15 47.80 -23.49
N GLY A 13 14.83 47.67 -24.79
CA GLY A 13 15.44 46.70 -25.70
C GLY A 13 16.66 47.28 -26.40
N GLY A 14 17.60 46.40 -26.76
CA GLY A 14 18.81 46.71 -27.50
C GLY A 14 19.39 45.47 -28.15
N ARG A 15 19.02 45.28 -29.42
CA ARG A 15 19.60 44.54 -30.57
C ARG A 15 20.68 43.45 -30.38
N ALA A 16 20.44 42.37 -31.14
CA ALA A 16 21.24 41.18 -31.36
C ALA A 16 22.49 41.37 -32.24
N ASN A 17 23.46 40.45 -32.11
CA ASN A 17 24.22 39.89 -33.24
C ASN A 17 24.60 38.41 -32.94
N PRO A 18 24.67 37.51 -33.95
CA PRO A 18 24.58 36.06 -33.78
C PRO A 18 25.94 35.33 -33.83
N GLY A 19 26.01 34.17 -33.18
CA GLY A 19 27.14 33.23 -33.24
C GLY A 19 26.85 31.99 -32.38
N GLN A 20 26.54 30.88 -33.04
CA GLN A 20 26.07 29.56 -32.56
C GLN A 20 26.99 28.82 -31.55
N PRO A 21 26.63 27.62 -31.04
CA PRO A 21 25.30 27.00 -30.83
C PRO A 21 25.04 26.58 -29.36
N GLY A 22 23.75 26.49 -29.02
CA GLY A 22 23.20 26.32 -27.68
C GLY A 22 23.54 25.01 -26.97
N GLN A 23 24.09 25.17 -25.76
CA GLN A 23 23.77 24.31 -24.62
C GLN A 23 22.64 24.99 -23.83
N GLN A 24 21.81 24.16 -23.20
CA GLN A 24 20.68 24.46 -22.30
C GLN A 24 19.29 24.32 -22.92
N ALA A 25 18.58 23.32 -22.41
CA ALA A 25 17.23 23.53 -21.90
C ALA A 25 17.14 22.78 -20.56
N GLN A 26 17.50 23.48 -19.48
CA GLN A 26 16.95 23.22 -18.16
C GLN A 26 15.47 23.58 -18.25
N GLY A 27 14.62 22.57 -18.34
CA GLY A 27 13.18 22.72 -18.18
C GLY A 27 12.88 22.86 -16.69
N THR A 28 12.47 24.06 -16.29
CA THR A 28 11.70 24.31 -15.07
C THR A 28 10.55 23.32 -14.99
N GLN A 29 10.67 22.32 -14.11
CA GLN A 29 9.53 21.56 -13.62
C GLN A 29 8.74 22.50 -12.71
N GLN A 30 7.65 23.05 -13.24
CA GLN A 30 6.59 23.56 -12.40
C GLN A 30 5.93 22.34 -11.79
N ALA A 31 6.07 22.17 -10.47
CA ALA A 31 5.33 21.21 -9.68
C ALA A 31 3.84 21.43 -9.94
N GLN A 32 3.26 20.57 -10.75
CA GLN A 32 1.82 20.36 -10.80
C GLN A 32 1.54 19.47 -9.60
N GLY A 33 0.99 20.06 -8.53
CA GLY A 33 0.65 19.32 -7.32
C GLY A 33 -0.27 18.13 -7.65
N PRO A 34 -0.15 17.00 -6.95
CA PRO A 34 -0.91 15.81 -7.29
C PRO A 34 -2.39 16.09 -7.06
N GLN A 35 -3.13 16.08 -8.16
CA GLN A 35 -4.56 15.86 -8.16
C GLN A 35 -4.84 14.35 -7.94
N GLU A 36 -4.13 13.72 -7.00
CA GLU A 36 -4.46 12.40 -6.42
C GLU A 36 -5.65 12.60 -5.46
N ALA A 37 -6.75 13.09 -6.03
CA ALA A 37 -8.02 13.22 -5.34
C ALA A 37 -8.64 11.82 -5.25
N GLN A 38 -8.51 11.18 -4.07
CA GLN A 38 -9.50 10.26 -3.54
C GLN A 38 -9.96 9.14 -4.49
N ILE A 39 -9.04 8.31 -4.97
CA ILE A 39 -9.47 7.12 -5.71
C ILE A 39 -9.89 6.04 -4.73
N ALA A 40 -11.15 5.65 -4.88
CA ALA A 40 -11.92 4.65 -4.13
C ALA A 40 -12.15 4.93 -2.63
N GLN A 41 -12.77 6.08 -2.31
CA GLN A 41 -13.54 6.25 -1.07
C GLN A 41 -15.00 6.61 -1.38
N GLN A 42 -15.79 5.65 -1.90
CA GLN A 42 -17.26 5.62 -1.81
C GLN A 42 -17.79 4.31 -2.41
N ARG A 43 -18.17 3.33 -1.58
CA ARG A 43 -19.56 2.94 -1.23
C ARG A 43 -20.22 1.91 -2.17
N ASN A 44 -20.67 0.83 -1.52
CA ASN A 44 -21.60 -0.22 -1.93
C ASN A 44 -21.12 -1.17 -3.04
N GLY A 45 -20.51 -2.29 -2.63
CA GLY A 45 -20.46 -3.48 -3.46
C GLY A 45 -21.86 -4.01 -3.71
N GLY A 46 -22.45 -3.67 -4.84
CA GLY A 46 -23.56 -4.40 -5.42
C GLY A 46 -23.10 -5.83 -5.71
N GLY A 47 -23.64 -6.80 -4.98
CA GLY A 47 -23.41 -8.21 -5.28
C GLY A 47 -24.05 -8.58 -6.61
N ASP A 48 -23.40 -9.47 -7.35
CA ASP A 48 -24.04 -10.18 -8.45
C ASP A 48 -25.34 -10.85 -7.94
N PRO A 49 -26.47 -10.77 -8.67
CA PRO A 49 -27.75 -11.35 -8.24
C PRO A 49 -27.78 -12.89 -8.24
N ALA A 50 -26.62 -13.55 -8.23
CA ALA A 50 -26.49 -15.01 -8.24
C ALA A 50 -26.13 -15.63 -6.88
N ASP A 51 -25.77 -14.83 -5.86
CA ASP A 51 -25.24 -15.33 -4.57
C ASP A 51 -26.12 -15.00 -3.35
N GLU A 52 -27.44 -15.06 -3.49
CA GLU A 52 -28.37 -15.05 -2.33
C GLU A 52 -28.60 -16.47 -1.81
N GLU A 53 -27.63 -17.08 -1.13
CA GLU A 53 -27.93 -18.17 -0.20
C GLU A 53 -26.97 -18.23 1.00
N GLN A 54 -27.57 -18.08 2.20
CA GLN A 54 -27.09 -18.46 3.53
C GLN A 54 -26.06 -17.55 4.22
N GLN A 55 -26.54 -16.44 4.79
CA GLN A 55 -25.88 -15.78 5.91
C GLN A 55 -26.28 -16.46 7.24
N GLY A 56 -25.50 -17.47 7.64
CA GLY A 56 -25.44 -17.96 9.02
C GLY A 56 -24.40 -17.15 9.79
N HIS A 57 -24.84 -16.30 10.72
CA HIS A 57 -23.98 -15.60 11.68
C HIS A 57 -23.59 -16.56 12.83
N ASP A 58 -22.91 -17.65 12.49
CA ASP A 58 -22.29 -18.53 13.48
C ASP A 58 -20.85 -18.07 13.70
N GLY A 59 -20.48 -17.79 14.95
CA GLY A 59 -19.20 -17.22 15.38
C GLY A 59 -17.97 -18.13 15.21
N ALA A 60 -17.93 -18.94 14.14
CA ALA A 60 -16.88 -19.89 13.82
C ALA A 60 -16.39 -19.78 12.35
N GLY A 61 -16.73 -18.71 11.65
CA GLY A 61 -16.21 -18.43 10.30
C GLY A 61 -14.83 -17.78 10.31
N PRO A 62 -14.11 -17.73 9.16
CA PRO A 62 -12.78 -17.11 9.04
C PRO A 62 -12.64 -15.74 9.69
N ARG A 63 -13.66 -14.89 9.60
CA ARG A 63 -13.69 -13.57 10.26
C ARG A 63 -13.47 -13.61 11.77
N SER A 64 -13.80 -14.72 12.45
CA SER A 64 -13.68 -14.83 13.91
C SER A 64 -12.24 -14.81 14.42
N GLU A 65 -11.25 -15.09 13.56
CA GLU A 65 -9.84 -14.97 13.95
C GLU A 65 -9.32 -13.53 13.91
N GLU A 66 -10.00 -12.64 13.18
CA GLU A 66 -9.54 -11.26 13.00
C GLU A 66 -9.56 -10.48 14.31
N THR A 67 -8.51 -9.70 14.52
CA THR A 67 -8.44 -8.77 15.63
C THR A 67 -9.36 -7.57 15.42
N GLY A 68 -9.87 -7.01 16.52
CA GLY A 68 -10.66 -5.78 16.47
C GLY A 68 -9.87 -4.61 15.88
N LEU A 69 -10.57 -3.63 15.30
CA LEU A 69 -9.97 -2.50 14.59
C LEU A 69 -9.56 -1.33 15.51
N ASP A 70 -9.97 -1.36 16.79
CA ASP A 70 -9.82 -0.27 17.76
C ASP A 70 -8.75 -0.61 18.81
N PHE A 71 -7.53 -0.85 18.34
CA PHE A 71 -6.34 -1.00 19.19
C PHE A 71 -5.49 0.26 19.17
N PRO A 72 -4.72 0.54 20.23
CA PRO A 72 -3.75 1.62 20.22
C PRO A 72 -2.77 1.46 19.05
N ARG A 73 -2.43 2.57 18.37
CA ARG A 73 -1.41 2.59 17.31
C ARG A 73 -0.26 3.50 17.71
N ALA A 74 0.96 3.13 17.33
CA ALA A 74 2.13 3.99 17.44
C ALA A 74 2.38 4.64 16.07
N TRP A 75 2.36 5.97 16.01
CA TRP A 75 2.67 6.72 14.80
C TRP A 75 3.98 7.47 14.96
N VAL A 76 4.71 7.65 13.87
CA VAL A 76 5.83 8.58 13.78
C VAL A 76 5.55 9.61 12.70
N GLU A 77 5.96 10.85 12.95
CA GLU A 77 5.88 11.94 11.98
C GLU A 77 7.28 12.49 11.76
N PHE A 78 7.64 12.70 10.49
CA PHE A 78 8.92 13.29 10.10
C PHE A 78 8.81 14.02 8.74
N PRO A 79 9.57 15.10 8.52
CA PRO A 79 9.59 15.80 7.22
C PRO A 79 10.04 14.88 6.09
N ASP A 80 9.46 15.03 4.91
CA ASP A 80 9.98 14.37 3.71
C ASP A 80 11.38 14.96 3.38
N PRO A 81 12.44 14.15 3.31
CA PRO A 81 13.77 14.63 2.94
C PRO A 81 13.85 15.22 1.52
N ALA A 82 12.90 14.91 0.64
CA ALA A 82 12.86 15.36 -0.74
C ALA A 82 11.90 16.55 -0.99
N ASP A 83 11.01 16.87 -0.05
CA ASP A 83 9.97 17.88 -0.21
C ASP A 83 9.68 18.60 1.12
N ASP A 84 10.01 19.89 1.21
CA ASP A 84 9.84 20.68 2.43
C ASP A 84 8.39 21.12 2.71
N GLU A 85 7.47 20.93 1.75
CA GLU A 85 6.04 21.13 1.93
C GLU A 85 5.31 19.85 2.38
N GLN A 86 6.05 18.75 2.61
CA GLN A 86 5.51 17.43 2.92
C GLN A 86 6.02 16.85 4.24
N VAL A 87 5.13 16.18 4.97
CA VAL A 87 5.44 15.40 6.17
C VAL A 87 4.88 13.98 6.03
N PHE A 88 5.72 12.99 6.31
CA PHE A 88 5.26 11.61 6.43
C PHE A 88 4.70 11.35 7.82
N ARG A 89 3.58 10.64 7.88
CA ARG A 89 2.95 10.11 9.09
C ARG A 89 2.82 8.59 8.97
N CYS A 90 3.68 7.83 9.61
CA CYS A 90 3.81 6.39 9.40
C CYS A 90 3.33 5.57 10.61
N ASP A 91 2.52 4.54 10.35
CA ASP A 91 2.00 3.60 11.36
C ASP A 91 3.09 2.58 11.73
N LEU A 92 3.80 2.84 12.81
CA LEU A 92 4.82 1.93 13.33
C LEU A 92 4.24 0.66 13.95
N THR A 93 2.95 0.62 14.31
CA THR A 93 2.33 -0.63 14.76
C THR A 93 2.19 -1.60 13.58
N TRP A 94 1.76 -1.09 12.42
CA TRP A 94 1.63 -1.86 11.19
C TRP A 94 2.99 -2.20 10.55
N LEU A 95 3.84 -1.20 10.36
CA LEU A 95 5.09 -1.35 9.59
C LEU A 95 6.12 -2.24 10.28
N THR A 96 6.05 -2.36 11.61
CA THR A 96 6.87 -3.32 12.37
C THR A 96 6.16 -4.64 12.66
N SER A 97 4.97 -4.88 12.10
CA SER A 97 4.23 -6.12 12.28
C SER A 97 4.87 -7.29 11.53
N ARG A 98 4.47 -8.52 11.89
CA ARG A 98 4.91 -9.78 11.24
C ARG A 98 3.94 -10.26 10.16
N TRP A 99 3.15 -9.35 9.59
CA TRP A 99 2.26 -9.67 8.49
C TRP A 99 3.05 -10.08 7.23
N HIS A 100 2.52 -11.06 6.49
CA HIS A 100 2.91 -11.33 5.11
C HIS A 100 1.70 -11.86 4.33
N CYS A 101 1.67 -11.64 3.01
CA CYS A 101 0.62 -12.19 2.16
C CYS A 101 0.65 -13.73 2.17
N VAL A 102 -0.45 -14.35 2.59
CA VAL A 102 -0.60 -15.83 2.64
C VAL A 102 -1.41 -16.38 1.46
N PHE A 103 -1.46 -15.67 0.33
CA PHE A 103 -2.12 -16.15 -0.87
C PHE A 103 -1.54 -17.52 -1.30
N GLY A 104 -2.41 -18.49 -1.56
CA GLY A 104 -2.02 -19.87 -1.84
C GLY A 104 -1.43 -20.64 -0.64
N GLN A 105 -1.33 -20.03 0.55
CA GLN A 105 -0.74 -20.59 1.77
C GLN A 105 -1.64 -20.36 3.00
N GLY A 106 -2.97 -20.45 2.83
CA GLY A 106 -3.93 -20.30 3.93
C GLY A 106 -4.84 -19.07 3.85
N CYS A 107 -4.67 -18.23 2.82
CA CYS A 107 -5.63 -17.16 2.50
C CYS A 107 -7.07 -17.69 2.39
N GLN A 108 -8.01 -17.00 3.04
CA GLN A 108 -9.42 -17.39 3.07
C GLN A 108 -10.25 -16.67 1.98
N GLY A 109 -9.65 -15.72 1.27
CA GLY A 109 -10.31 -14.89 0.26
C GLY A 109 -11.30 -13.89 0.87
N ILE A 110 -11.67 -12.88 0.09
CA ILE A 110 -12.60 -11.84 0.54
C ILE A 110 -14.08 -12.20 0.32
N ARG A 111 -14.35 -13.27 -0.45
CA ARG A 111 -15.69 -13.83 -0.67
C ARG A 111 -15.77 -15.27 -0.12
N PRO A 112 -16.90 -15.67 0.50
CA PRO A 112 -17.07 -17.03 0.99
C PRO A 112 -16.87 -18.06 -0.12
N GLY A 113 -16.14 -19.13 0.18
CA GLY A 113 -15.88 -20.22 -0.78
C GLY A 113 -14.91 -19.88 -1.93
N ARG A 114 -14.33 -18.67 -1.94
CA ARG A 114 -13.41 -18.20 -2.99
C ARG A 114 -12.00 -17.93 -2.47
N ALA A 115 -11.52 -18.82 -1.60
CA ALA A 115 -10.17 -18.73 -1.01
C ALA A 115 -9.06 -18.67 -2.06
N ASP A 116 -9.22 -19.41 -3.16
CA ASP A 116 -8.27 -19.46 -4.26
C ASP A 116 -8.14 -18.16 -5.04
N ASP A 117 -9.13 -17.26 -4.99
CA ASP A 117 -9.12 -15.97 -5.68
C ASP A 117 -8.52 -14.84 -4.80
N GLY A 118 -8.41 -15.04 -3.50
CA GLY A 118 -7.83 -14.05 -2.58
C GLY A 118 -8.56 -12.70 -2.61
N CYS A 119 -7.80 -11.61 -2.75
CA CYS A 119 -8.33 -10.25 -2.92
C CYS A 119 -8.69 -9.92 -4.39
N CYS A 120 -8.38 -10.80 -5.35
CA CYS A 120 -8.59 -10.53 -6.78
C CYS A 120 -10.06 -10.60 -7.22
N THR A 121 -11.00 -10.99 -6.35
CA THR A 121 -12.41 -11.19 -6.68
C THR A 121 -13.11 -9.94 -7.21
N LEU A 122 -12.66 -8.75 -6.81
CA LEU A 122 -13.29 -7.48 -7.16
C LEU A 122 -12.77 -6.88 -8.48
N GLY A 123 -11.73 -7.44 -9.09
CA GLY A 123 -10.98 -6.68 -10.10
C GLY A 123 -10.02 -5.69 -9.43
N ALA A 124 -9.59 -4.68 -10.19
CA ALA A 124 -8.61 -3.69 -9.74
C ALA A 124 -8.85 -2.39 -10.49
N HIS A 125 -9.31 -1.36 -9.77
CA HIS A 125 -9.44 -0.01 -10.32
C HIS A 125 -8.06 0.55 -10.65
N PHE A 126 -7.96 1.26 -11.77
CA PHE A 126 -6.76 2.02 -12.08
C PHE A 126 -6.75 3.32 -11.29
N SER A 127 -5.58 3.72 -10.82
CA SER A 127 -5.38 5.04 -10.18
C SER A 127 -5.47 6.18 -11.20
N ASP A 128 -5.10 5.98 -12.45
CA ASP A 128 -5.30 6.97 -13.49
C ASP A 128 -5.09 6.33 -14.87
N GLU A 129 -5.09 7.18 -15.91
CA GLU A 129 -4.78 6.76 -17.27
C GLU A 129 -3.34 6.23 -17.40
N GLU A 130 -2.39 6.74 -16.61
CA GLU A 130 -0.99 6.31 -16.66
C GLU A 130 -0.80 4.90 -16.06
N ASP A 131 -1.52 4.57 -14.98
CA ASP A 131 -1.57 3.21 -14.42
C ASP A 131 -2.13 2.21 -15.43
N GLU A 132 -3.24 2.55 -16.09
CA GLU A 132 -3.81 1.68 -17.12
C GLU A 132 -2.85 1.47 -18.31
N GLU A 133 -2.22 2.55 -18.80
CA GLU A 133 -1.24 2.48 -19.89
C GLU A 133 -0.02 1.64 -19.53
N ARG A 134 0.52 1.80 -18.30
CA ARG A 134 1.63 1.00 -17.78
C ARG A 134 1.25 -0.48 -17.70
N VAL A 135 0.07 -0.79 -17.16
CA VAL A 135 -0.43 -2.16 -17.08
C VAL A 135 -0.63 -2.74 -18.48
N ALA A 136 -1.20 -1.99 -19.42
CA ALA A 136 -1.41 -2.42 -20.81
C ALA A 136 -0.10 -2.86 -21.48
N ALA A 137 0.98 -2.08 -21.33
CA ALA A 137 2.30 -2.44 -21.85
C ALA A 137 2.84 -3.76 -21.28
N HIS A 138 2.43 -4.14 -20.07
CA HIS A 138 2.79 -5.41 -19.46
C HIS A 138 1.86 -6.55 -19.90
N VAL A 139 0.58 -6.28 -20.10
CA VAL A 139 -0.40 -7.23 -20.63
C VAL A 139 -0.02 -7.72 -22.03
N GLU A 140 0.51 -6.84 -22.89
CA GLU A 140 0.98 -7.20 -24.25
C GLU A 140 2.06 -8.30 -24.28
N ARG A 141 2.75 -8.52 -23.15
CA ARG A 141 3.82 -9.51 -23.01
C ARG A 141 3.33 -10.83 -22.42
N LEU A 142 2.07 -10.89 -21.97
CA LEU A 142 1.45 -12.14 -21.54
C LEU A 142 1.17 -13.03 -22.75
N THR A 143 1.28 -14.32 -22.54
CA THR A 143 1.04 -15.37 -23.54
C THR A 143 0.04 -16.40 -23.02
N PRO A 144 -0.55 -17.27 -23.89
CA PRO A 144 -1.43 -18.35 -23.45
C PRO A 144 -0.82 -19.32 -22.44
N GLU A 145 0.50 -19.43 -22.37
CA GLU A 145 1.22 -20.24 -21.38
C GLU A 145 1.30 -19.57 -20.00
N THR A 146 1.16 -18.25 -19.95
CA THR A 146 1.37 -17.44 -18.74
C THR A 146 0.08 -16.82 -18.21
N TRP A 147 -0.95 -16.72 -19.04
CA TRP A 147 -2.26 -16.15 -18.71
C TRP A 147 -3.37 -17.06 -19.24
N GLN A 148 -4.13 -17.65 -18.32
CA GLN A 148 -5.17 -18.64 -18.60
C GLN A 148 -6.25 -18.12 -19.55
N PHE A 149 -6.65 -16.86 -19.40
CA PHE A 149 -7.73 -16.23 -20.16
C PHE A 149 -7.20 -15.28 -21.24
N HIS A 150 -6.00 -15.56 -21.76
CA HIS A 150 -5.34 -14.73 -22.75
C HIS A 150 -6.19 -14.50 -24.00
N ASP A 151 -6.84 -15.53 -24.53
CA ASP A 151 -7.74 -15.43 -25.69
C ASP A 151 -8.95 -14.53 -25.40
N VAL A 152 -9.57 -14.67 -24.23
CA VAL A 152 -10.72 -13.85 -23.81
C VAL A 152 -10.30 -12.39 -23.65
N GLY A 153 -9.21 -12.14 -22.93
CA GLY A 153 -8.75 -10.79 -22.61
C GLY A 153 -8.16 -10.03 -23.79
N THR A 154 -7.51 -10.72 -24.74
CA THR A 154 -7.03 -10.12 -26.01
C THR A 154 -8.12 -10.01 -27.07
N GLY A 155 -9.12 -10.90 -27.07
CA GLY A 155 -10.20 -10.88 -28.05
C GLY A 155 -11.36 -9.94 -27.70
N SER A 156 -11.76 -9.89 -26.43
CA SER A 156 -12.94 -9.13 -25.97
C SER A 156 -12.61 -8.01 -24.97
N GLY A 157 -11.34 -7.84 -24.63
CA GLY A 157 -10.85 -6.82 -23.71
C GLY A 157 -10.73 -7.34 -22.27
N TRP A 158 -9.72 -6.79 -21.57
CA TRP A 158 -9.35 -7.08 -20.18
C TRP A 158 -9.66 -5.91 -19.22
N VAL A 159 -10.26 -4.82 -19.73
CA VAL A 159 -10.72 -3.66 -18.95
C VAL A 159 -12.25 -3.58 -19.04
N GLU A 160 -12.89 -3.20 -17.94
CA GLU A 160 -14.31 -2.86 -17.90
C GLU A 160 -14.53 -1.54 -17.15
N LYS A 161 -15.76 -1.02 -17.21
CA LYS A 161 -16.19 0.08 -16.36
C LYS A 161 -16.98 -0.51 -15.20
N ASP A 162 -16.69 -0.05 -13.98
CA ASP A 162 -17.53 -0.37 -12.84
C ASP A 162 -18.95 0.12 -13.07
N GLU A 163 -19.94 -0.67 -12.64
CA GLU A 163 -21.34 -0.34 -12.85
C GLU A 163 -21.85 0.75 -11.89
N ASN A 164 -21.18 0.94 -10.75
CA ASN A 164 -21.62 1.85 -9.69
C ASN A 164 -21.10 3.28 -9.92
N ASP A 165 -19.83 3.41 -10.30
CA ASP A 165 -19.17 4.72 -10.47
C ASP A 165 -18.74 5.02 -11.91
N GLY A 166 -18.67 4.02 -12.80
CA GLY A 166 -18.24 4.18 -14.19
C GLY A 166 -16.73 4.26 -14.36
N GLU A 167 -15.96 4.09 -13.29
CA GLU A 167 -14.49 4.10 -13.28
C GLU A 167 -13.93 2.85 -13.97
N ARG A 168 -12.72 2.97 -14.53
CA ARG A 168 -12.08 1.88 -15.26
C ARG A 168 -11.37 0.93 -14.30
N GLN A 169 -11.52 -0.36 -14.54
CA GLN A 169 -10.89 -1.41 -13.76
C GLN A 169 -10.54 -2.62 -14.62
N THR A 170 -9.63 -3.47 -14.13
CA THR A 170 -9.42 -4.79 -14.74
C THR A 170 -10.72 -5.58 -14.70
N ARG A 171 -11.09 -6.17 -15.82
CA ARG A 171 -12.33 -6.92 -16.01
C ARG A 171 -12.44 -8.10 -15.04
N ARG A 172 -13.62 -8.28 -14.45
CA ARG A 172 -14.01 -9.51 -13.74
C ARG A 172 -14.44 -10.56 -14.77
N TRP A 173 -13.81 -11.73 -14.70
CA TRP A 173 -14.12 -12.89 -15.53
C TRP A 173 -14.28 -14.13 -14.65
N GLU A 174 -15.43 -14.80 -14.74
CA GLU A 174 -15.77 -15.97 -13.91
C GLU A 174 -15.57 -15.70 -12.41
N GLY A 175 -16.00 -14.49 -12.00
CA GLY A 175 -16.05 -13.99 -10.63
C GLY A 175 -14.70 -13.67 -9.96
N ALA A 176 -13.62 -13.51 -10.71
CA ALA A 176 -12.41 -12.84 -10.23
C ALA A 176 -11.76 -12.01 -11.35
N CYS A 177 -10.75 -11.20 -11.05
CA CYS A 177 -9.96 -10.49 -12.03
C CYS A 177 -9.51 -11.42 -13.18
N ILE A 178 -9.62 -10.96 -14.43
CA ILE A 178 -9.27 -11.72 -15.63
C ILE A 178 -7.80 -12.17 -15.65
N PHE A 179 -6.92 -11.48 -14.92
CA PHE A 179 -5.51 -11.87 -14.79
C PHE A 179 -5.26 -12.94 -13.71
N HIS A 180 -6.27 -13.36 -12.95
CA HIS A 180 -6.12 -14.41 -11.96
C HIS A 180 -6.16 -15.80 -12.62
N ASN A 181 -5.00 -16.45 -12.74
CA ASN A 181 -4.94 -17.85 -13.17
C ASN A 181 -5.44 -18.76 -12.04
N ARG A 182 -6.36 -19.66 -12.37
CA ARG A 182 -7.03 -20.56 -11.42
C ARG A 182 -6.14 -21.73 -11.01
N PRO A 183 -6.44 -22.41 -9.89
CA PRO A 183 -5.80 -23.68 -9.53
C PRO A 183 -5.79 -24.67 -10.69
N GLY A 184 -4.65 -25.32 -10.91
CA GLY A 184 -4.48 -26.32 -11.96
C GLY A 184 -4.08 -25.78 -13.34
N PHE A 185 -4.03 -24.45 -13.54
CA PHE A 185 -3.48 -23.88 -14.77
C PHE A 185 -1.96 -24.19 -14.88
N PRO A 186 -1.47 -24.76 -16.01
CA PRO A 186 -0.06 -25.12 -16.15
C PRO A 186 0.93 -23.96 -15.98
N GLY A 187 0.51 -22.73 -16.26
CA GLY A 187 1.31 -21.52 -16.09
C GLY A 187 1.43 -21.02 -14.64
N GLY A 188 0.79 -21.69 -13.68
CA GLY A 188 0.76 -21.34 -12.25
C GLY A 188 -0.52 -20.63 -11.83
N GLN A 189 -0.95 -20.85 -10.58
CA GLN A 189 -2.07 -20.14 -9.95
C GLN A 189 -1.63 -18.75 -9.49
N GLY A 190 -2.53 -17.77 -9.59
CA GLY A 190 -2.31 -16.41 -9.10
C GLY A 190 -2.31 -15.38 -10.23
N CYS A 191 -1.90 -14.15 -9.91
CA CYS A 191 -1.93 -13.03 -10.85
C CYS A 191 -0.89 -13.22 -11.98
N ALA A 192 -1.33 -13.23 -13.23
CA ALA A 192 -0.48 -13.35 -14.42
C ALA A 192 0.56 -12.22 -14.50
N LEU A 193 0.20 -10.99 -14.11
CA LEU A 193 1.13 -9.84 -14.06
C LEU A 193 2.20 -10.01 -12.98
N HIS A 194 1.82 -10.49 -11.80
CA HIS A 194 2.79 -10.81 -10.75
C HIS A 194 3.79 -11.88 -11.23
N MET A 195 3.30 -12.95 -11.87
CA MET A 195 4.18 -14.00 -12.42
C MET A 195 5.05 -13.49 -13.57
N LEU A 196 4.56 -12.54 -14.37
CA LEU A 196 5.36 -11.87 -15.40
C LEU A 196 6.55 -11.13 -14.76
N ALA A 197 6.31 -10.32 -13.72
CA ALA A 197 7.39 -9.62 -13.01
C ALA A 197 8.46 -10.59 -12.50
N LEU A 198 8.05 -11.66 -11.80
CA LEU A 198 8.99 -12.65 -11.27
C LEU A 198 9.81 -13.36 -12.37
N ARG A 199 9.18 -13.69 -13.50
CA ARG A 199 9.88 -14.30 -14.65
C ARG A 199 10.90 -13.37 -15.28
N GLU A 200 10.66 -12.07 -15.21
CA GLU A 200 11.55 -11.04 -15.75
C GLU A 200 12.59 -10.53 -14.74
N GLY A 201 12.55 -11.02 -13.49
CA GLY A 201 13.43 -10.54 -12.42
C GLY A 201 13.11 -9.09 -12.02
N ARG A 202 11.84 -8.70 -12.09
CA ARG A 202 11.31 -7.38 -11.76
C ARG A 202 10.46 -7.44 -10.50
N GLU A 203 10.23 -6.29 -9.90
CA GLU A 203 9.32 -6.18 -8.76
C GLU A 203 7.86 -6.26 -9.24
N PRO A 204 6.97 -6.99 -8.54
CA PRO A 204 5.57 -7.08 -8.92
C PRO A 204 4.86 -5.74 -9.06
N LEU A 205 5.25 -4.73 -8.25
CA LEU A 205 4.70 -3.37 -8.32
C LEU A 205 4.87 -2.74 -9.71
N GLU A 206 5.93 -3.09 -10.43
CA GLU A 206 6.20 -2.52 -11.75
C GLU A 206 5.15 -2.98 -12.79
N THR A 207 4.56 -4.17 -12.60
CA THR A 207 3.68 -4.80 -13.59
C THR A 207 2.20 -4.81 -13.24
N LYS A 208 1.88 -4.68 -11.95
CA LYS A 208 0.52 -4.77 -11.44
C LYS A 208 -0.15 -3.39 -11.46
N PRO A 209 -1.50 -3.33 -11.49
CA PRO A 209 -2.23 -2.09 -11.22
C PRO A 209 -1.89 -1.54 -9.83
N ASP A 210 -1.99 -0.23 -9.66
CA ASP A 210 -1.54 0.45 -8.45
C ASP A 210 -2.19 -0.08 -7.17
N VAL A 211 -3.52 -0.20 -7.19
CA VAL A 211 -4.28 -0.71 -6.06
C VAL A 211 -3.88 -2.14 -5.65
N CYS A 212 -3.37 -2.94 -6.59
CA CYS A 212 -3.03 -4.34 -6.34
C CYS A 212 -1.66 -4.54 -5.70
N TRP A 213 -0.70 -3.66 -5.95
CA TRP A 213 0.62 -3.73 -5.31
C TRP A 213 0.67 -2.89 -4.05
N GLN A 214 -0.09 -1.80 -3.98
CA GLN A 214 -0.17 -0.99 -2.77
C GLN A 214 -0.77 -1.78 -1.62
N LEU A 215 -1.78 -2.63 -1.85
CA LEU A 215 -2.32 -3.49 -0.79
C LEU A 215 -1.22 -4.41 -0.19
N PRO A 216 -1.13 -4.51 1.15
CA PRO A 216 -2.02 -3.94 2.17
C PRO A 216 -1.54 -2.60 2.78
N ILE A 217 -0.64 -1.87 2.14
CA ILE A 217 -0.27 -0.51 2.54
C ILE A 217 -1.38 0.45 2.13
N ARG A 218 -1.81 1.30 3.06
CA ARG A 218 -2.73 2.41 2.81
C ARG A 218 -1.95 3.72 2.83
N ARG A 219 -1.97 4.44 1.71
CA ARG A 219 -1.47 5.81 1.57
C ARG A 219 -2.64 6.79 1.52
N THR A 220 -2.56 7.87 2.28
CA THR A 220 -3.51 8.99 2.20
C THR A 220 -2.84 10.34 2.32
N PHE A 221 -3.51 11.37 1.83
CA PHE A 221 -3.01 12.73 1.76
C PHE A 221 -4.00 13.67 2.43
N GLU A 222 -3.49 14.56 3.26
CA GLU A 222 -4.28 15.60 3.92
C GLU A 222 -3.49 16.90 3.93
N TRP A 223 -4.07 17.97 3.39
CA TRP A 223 -3.53 19.32 3.58
C TRP A 223 -3.94 19.84 4.96
N VAL A 224 -2.95 20.16 5.79
CA VAL A 224 -3.15 20.67 7.14
C VAL A 224 -2.63 22.11 7.22
N GLU A 225 -3.48 23.03 7.68
CA GLU A 225 -3.07 24.38 8.07
C GLU A 225 -2.46 24.34 9.48
N GLN A 226 -1.19 24.70 9.58
CA GLN A 226 -0.45 24.77 10.84
C GLN A 226 -0.81 26.03 11.63
N ALA A 227 -0.47 26.05 12.92
CA ALA A 227 -0.84 27.14 13.82
C ALA A 227 -0.17 28.49 13.47
N ASP A 228 0.92 28.47 12.70
CA ASP A 228 1.59 29.65 12.16
C ASP A 228 1.05 30.09 10.78
N GLY A 229 0.07 29.37 10.23
CA GLY A 229 -0.59 29.66 8.97
C GLY A 229 0.07 29.03 7.74
N GLU A 230 1.13 28.24 7.90
CA GLU A 230 1.70 27.46 6.80
C GLU A 230 0.82 26.24 6.46
N GLN A 231 0.79 25.82 5.20
CA GLN A 231 0.14 24.59 4.78
C GLN A 231 1.18 23.50 4.57
N VAL A 232 0.90 22.30 5.08
CA VAL A 232 1.74 21.13 4.87
C VAL A 232 0.89 19.98 4.34
N LEU A 233 1.45 19.21 3.42
CA LEU A 233 0.87 17.96 2.95
C LEU A 233 1.29 16.84 3.90
N VAL A 234 0.33 16.29 4.64
CA VAL A 234 0.54 15.10 5.47
C VAL A 234 0.26 13.86 4.65
N VAL A 235 1.31 13.10 4.35
CA VAL A 235 1.21 11.80 3.67
C VAL A 235 1.25 10.70 4.73
N SER A 236 0.10 10.07 4.97
CA SER A 236 -0.01 8.97 5.93
C SER A 236 0.22 7.62 5.25
N ILE A 237 1.08 6.79 5.84
CA ILE A 237 1.36 5.41 5.42
C ILE A 237 0.98 4.47 6.57
N GLY A 238 0.05 3.54 6.34
CA GLY A 238 -0.38 2.61 7.38
C GLY A 238 -1.05 1.35 6.86
N GLU A 239 -1.73 0.65 7.76
CA GLU A 239 -2.47 -0.57 7.44
C GLU A 239 -3.70 -0.26 6.59
N TYR A 240 -3.88 -1.03 5.51
CA TYR A 240 -5.14 -1.08 4.78
C TYR A 240 -6.11 -2.02 5.50
N ASP A 241 -6.72 -1.53 6.58
CA ASP A 241 -7.73 -2.27 7.33
C ASP A 241 -9.09 -2.30 6.61
N ARG A 242 -10.11 -2.93 7.23
CA ARG A 242 -11.47 -3.00 6.66
C ARG A 242 -12.09 -1.63 6.36
N ARG A 243 -11.73 -0.56 7.08
CA ARG A 243 -12.27 0.79 6.83
C ARG A 243 -11.66 1.40 5.56
N GLY A 244 -10.48 0.93 5.15
CA GLY A 244 -9.87 1.31 3.87
C GLY A 244 -10.79 1.02 2.68
N TRP A 245 -11.59 -0.04 2.76
CA TRP A 245 -12.56 -0.45 1.74
C TRP A 245 -13.90 0.33 1.78
N GLY A 246 -14.00 1.35 2.63
CA GLY A 246 -15.26 2.03 2.91
C GLY A 246 -16.30 1.09 3.56
N PRO A 247 -17.62 1.37 3.42
CA PRO A 247 -18.64 0.56 4.07
C PRO A 247 -18.63 -0.93 3.68
N GLY A 248 -18.27 -1.25 2.43
CA GLY A 248 -18.21 -2.63 1.94
C GLY A 248 -17.11 -3.48 2.56
N GLY A 249 -16.11 -2.85 3.21
CA GLY A 249 -15.07 -3.56 3.95
C GLY A 249 -15.59 -4.39 5.12
N HIS A 250 -16.75 -4.03 5.67
CA HIS A 250 -17.39 -4.81 6.72
C HIS A 250 -18.08 -6.07 6.22
N ASP A 251 -18.26 -6.21 4.90
CA ASP A 251 -18.89 -7.36 4.27
C ASP A 251 -17.86 -8.39 3.75
N LEU A 252 -16.56 -8.07 3.80
CA LEU A 252 -15.52 -9.01 3.41
C LEU A 252 -15.57 -10.26 4.30
N HIS A 253 -15.51 -11.42 3.67
CA HIS A 253 -15.53 -12.72 4.34
C HIS A 253 -14.39 -12.87 5.35
N TRP A 254 -13.19 -12.41 4.95
CA TRP A 254 -11.97 -12.45 5.73
C TRP A 254 -11.03 -11.35 5.23
N TRP A 255 -10.24 -10.77 6.12
CA TRP A 255 -9.24 -9.76 5.76
C TRP A 255 -7.89 -10.04 6.41
N CYS A 256 -6.85 -10.18 5.58
CA CYS A 256 -5.56 -10.72 6.02
C CYS A 256 -4.79 -9.81 6.97
N THR A 257 -4.96 -8.49 6.92
CA THR A 257 -4.17 -7.55 7.73
C THR A 257 -4.54 -7.60 9.21
N SER A 258 -5.76 -8.03 9.51
CA SER A 258 -6.28 -8.20 10.87
C SER A 258 -6.23 -9.64 11.36
N ALA A 259 -5.82 -10.60 10.52
CA ALA A 259 -5.92 -12.03 10.80
C ALA A 259 -4.59 -12.60 11.35
N PRO A 260 -4.54 -13.13 12.59
CA PRO A 260 -3.32 -13.71 13.16
C PRO A 260 -2.68 -14.81 12.31
N SER A 261 -3.47 -15.53 11.51
CA SER A 261 -2.99 -16.55 10.57
C SER A 261 -2.06 -16.00 9.48
N ALA A 262 -2.14 -14.70 9.17
CA ALA A 262 -1.25 -14.00 8.24
C ALA A 262 -0.05 -13.32 8.93
N HIS A 263 0.03 -13.40 10.27
CA HIS A 263 1.06 -12.74 11.08
C HIS A 263 2.02 -13.77 11.69
N GLY A 264 3.08 -14.07 10.96
CA GLY A 264 4.12 -15.02 11.39
C GLY A 264 5.40 -14.92 10.58
N ALA A 265 5.56 -13.87 9.78
CA ALA A 265 6.70 -13.67 8.92
C ALA A 265 8.00 -13.43 9.73
N GLY A 266 9.12 -13.92 9.21
CA GLY A 266 10.43 -13.71 9.83
C GLY A 266 10.89 -12.25 9.77
N GLU A 267 10.51 -11.54 8.71
CA GLU A 267 10.84 -10.14 8.50
C GLU A 267 9.59 -9.27 8.72
N PRO A 268 9.74 -8.07 9.31
CA PRO A 268 8.63 -7.14 9.48
C PRO A 268 8.23 -6.49 8.14
N VAL A 269 7.04 -5.89 8.09
CA VAL A 269 6.50 -5.27 6.87
C VAL A 269 7.46 -4.24 6.25
N TYR A 270 8.07 -3.35 7.03
CA TYR A 270 8.99 -2.33 6.45
C TYR A 270 10.21 -2.90 5.73
N VAL A 271 10.59 -4.16 6.03
CA VAL A 271 11.68 -4.87 5.35
C VAL A 271 11.14 -5.61 4.14
N SER A 272 10.10 -6.41 4.31
CA SER A 272 9.56 -7.26 3.24
C SER A 272 8.86 -6.47 2.12
N TYR A 273 8.34 -5.27 2.42
CA TYR A 273 7.71 -4.33 1.49
C TYR A 273 8.62 -3.15 1.14
N LYS A 274 9.95 -3.33 1.23
CA LYS A 274 10.90 -2.28 0.86
C LYS A 274 10.64 -1.69 -0.54
N PRO A 275 10.43 -2.48 -1.61
CA PRO A 275 10.19 -1.93 -2.95
C PRO A 275 8.96 -1.03 -3.00
N GLU A 276 7.82 -1.50 -2.47
CA GLU A 276 6.56 -0.75 -2.45
C GLU A 276 6.67 0.52 -1.61
N LEU A 277 7.31 0.44 -0.44
CA LEU A 277 7.53 1.63 0.37
C LEU A 277 8.46 2.61 -0.33
N THR A 278 9.53 2.14 -0.97
CA THR A 278 10.43 3.02 -1.73
C THR A 278 9.69 3.72 -2.88
N GLU A 279 8.79 3.02 -3.57
CA GLU A 279 7.93 3.63 -4.61
C GLU A 279 6.98 4.70 -4.00
N LEU A 280 6.42 4.43 -2.83
CA LEU A 280 5.42 5.31 -2.21
C LEU A 280 5.99 6.59 -1.59
N MET A 281 7.25 6.61 -1.14
CA MET A 281 7.86 7.72 -0.39
C MET A 281 9.26 8.12 -0.88
N GLY A 282 9.77 7.49 -1.94
CA GLY A 282 11.13 7.68 -2.42
C GLY A 282 12.19 7.03 -1.52
N GLU A 283 13.41 6.92 -2.04
CA GLU A 283 14.53 6.25 -1.36
C GLU A 283 14.89 6.93 -0.02
N ALA A 284 15.00 8.25 0.00
CA ALA A 284 15.36 9.00 1.22
C ALA A 284 14.27 8.94 2.31
N GLY A 285 12.99 8.97 1.89
CA GLY A 285 11.86 8.77 2.80
C GLY A 285 11.86 7.37 3.41
N TYR A 286 12.08 6.34 2.57
CA TYR A 286 12.19 4.96 3.02
C TYR A 286 13.36 4.75 3.99
N GLU A 287 14.55 5.25 3.69
CA GLU A 287 15.72 5.13 4.57
C GLU A 287 15.45 5.72 5.96
N THR A 288 14.79 6.88 6.00
CA THR A 288 14.40 7.53 7.25
C THR A 288 13.40 6.68 8.03
N LEU A 289 12.34 6.19 7.37
CA LEU A 289 11.36 5.30 7.98
C LEU A 289 12.00 4.01 8.51
N ALA A 290 12.86 3.36 7.70
CA ALA A 290 13.53 2.12 8.05
C ALA A 290 14.37 2.29 9.32
N GLY A 291 15.16 3.38 9.41
CA GLY A 291 15.93 3.69 10.62
C GLY A 291 15.07 3.90 11.87
N LEU A 292 13.87 4.48 11.73
CA LEU A 292 12.91 4.64 12.84
C LEU A 292 12.29 3.29 13.26
N CYS A 293 11.96 2.43 12.30
CA CYS A 293 11.48 1.07 12.55
C CYS A 293 12.56 0.20 13.23
N GLU A 294 13.81 0.29 12.79
CA GLU A 294 14.96 -0.40 13.39
C GLU A 294 15.17 0.05 14.84
N GLN A 295 15.13 1.36 15.12
CA GLN A 295 15.24 1.88 16.49
C GLN A 295 14.10 1.36 17.38
N ARG A 296 12.86 1.33 16.85
CA ARG A 296 11.70 0.80 17.56
C ARG A 296 11.87 -0.68 17.90
N LEU A 297 12.31 -1.50 16.95
CA LEU A 297 12.53 -2.94 17.16
C LEU A 297 13.76 -3.22 18.03
N GLY A 298 14.83 -2.43 17.91
CA GLY A 298 16.01 -2.52 18.76
C GLY A 298 15.71 -2.28 20.24
N ALA A 299 14.69 -1.47 20.55
CA ALA A 299 14.21 -1.31 21.92
C ALA A 299 13.52 -2.56 22.50
N GLN A 300 13.19 -3.57 21.68
CA GLN A 300 12.62 -4.86 22.12
C GLN A 300 13.67 -5.90 22.56
N GLY A 301 14.88 -5.86 21.99
CA GLY A 301 15.83 -6.99 22.02
C GLY A 301 16.53 -7.18 23.36
N ASP A 302 16.79 -6.10 24.09
CA ASP A 302 17.58 -6.13 25.31
C ASP A 302 16.85 -5.28 26.35
N GLY A 303 16.37 -5.88 27.45
CA GLY A 303 15.67 -5.18 28.53
C GLY A 303 16.47 -3.99 29.08
N GLY A 304 16.37 -2.83 28.44
CA GLY A 304 17.04 -1.61 28.90
C GLY A 304 18.45 -1.36 28.36
N ALA A 305 18.80 -1.65 27.10
CA ALA A 305 20.14 -1.31 26.59
C ALA A 305 20.21 -0.50 25.28
N ALA A 306 19.27 0.40 25.00
CA ALA A 306 19.59 1.57 24.19
C ALA A 306 20.28 2.65 25.05
N SER A 307 21.48 2.35 25.55
CA SER A 307 22.37 3.34 26.18
C SER A 307 23.48 3.73 25.20
N GLY A 308 23.08 4.46 24.15
CA GLY A 308 24.02 5.39 23.52
C GLY A 308 24.48 6.41 24.58
N PRO A 309 25.74 6.88 24.57
CA PRO A 309 26.24 7.85 25.54
C PRO A 309 25.46 9.17 25.40
N GLY A 310 24.39 9.33 26.19
CA GLY A 310 23.54 10.53 26.18
C GLY A 310 22.03 10.29 26.38
N SER A 311 21.51 9.06 26.24
CA SER A 311 20.08 8.80 26.48
C SER A 311 19.78 8.78 27.99
N ARG A 312 18.99 9.75 28.46
CA ARG A 312 18.57 9.86 29.88
C ARG A 312 17.27 9.11 30.18
N PHE A 313 16.74 8.38 29.21
CA PHE A 313 15.45 7.70 29.32
C PHE A 313 15.63 6.20 29.15
N ALA A 314 15.06 5.43 30.08
CA ALA A 314 14.91 3.99 29.89
C ALA A 314 14.09 3.74 28.62
N PRO A 315 14.46 2.76 27.78
CA PRO A 315 13.65 2.42 26.61
C PRO A 315 12.25 2.03 27.09
N LEU A 316 11.24 2.73 26.56
CA LEU A 316 9.85 2.39 26.83
C LEU A 316 9.57 1.02 26.20
N PRO A 317 8.74 0.16 26.85
CA PRO A 317 8.29 -1.08 26.23
C PRO A 317 7.65 -0.77 24.87
N LEU A 318 7.70 -1.71 23.93
CA LEU A 318 7.08 -1.52 22.63
C LEU A 318 5.59 -1.21 22.83
N LEU A 319 5.26 0.08 22.75
CA LEU A 319 3.89 0.54 22.84
C LEU A 319 3.18 0.08 21.58
N ALA A 320 2.02 -0.54 21.76
CA ALA A 320 1.15 -0.96 20.66
C ALA A 320 1.83 -1.92 19.65
N PRO A 321 2.19 -3.15 20.04
CA PRO A 321 2.44 -4.20 19.05
C PRO A 321 1.15 -4.48 18.27
N HIS A 322 1.28 -4.95 17.02
CA HIS A 322 0.11 -5.30 16.23
C HIS A 322 -0.62 -6.46 16.93
N PRO A 323 -1.94 -6.38 17.18
CA PRO A 323 -2.64 -7.39 17.97
C PRO A 323 -2.68 -8.77 17.29
N ALA A 324 -2.53 -8.81 15.96
CA ALA A 324 -2.47 -10.05 15.20
C ALA A 324 -1.08 -10.72 15.25
N ASP A 325 -0.04 -10.00 15.65
CA ASP A 325 1.30 -10.59 15.77
C ASP A 325 1.36 -11.66 16.87
N PRO A 326 2.22 -12.68 16.72
CA PRO A 326 2.49 -13.63 17.78
C PRO A 326 2.94 -12.89 19.05
N LYS A 327 2.33 -13.24 20.18
CA LYS A 327 2.75 -12.69 21.47
C LYS A 327 4.21 -13.08 21.72
N PRO A 328 5.04 -12.17 22.26
CA PRO A 328 6.36 -12.53 22.73
C PRO A 328 6.25 -13.75 23.66
N ALA A 329 7.10 -14.75 23.46
CA ALA A 329 7.15 -15.89 24.37
C ALA A 329 7.47 -15.40 25.79
N ASP A 330 6.78 -15.95 26.80
CA ASP A 330 7.13 -15.67 28.19
C ASP A 330 8.63 -15.98 28.41
N PRO A 331 9.38 -15.12 29.12
CA PRO A 331 10.76 -15.42 29.45
C PRO A 331 10.81 -16.76 30.19
N LYS A 332 11.66 -17.69 29.71
CA LYS A 332 11.87 -18.97 30.40
C LYS A 332 12.25 -18.69 31.86
N PRO A 333 11.68 -19.43 32.84
CA PRO A 333 12.13 -19.33 34.22
C PRO A 333 13.65 -19.51 34.27
N ALA A 334 14.34 -18.61 34.95
CA ALA A 334 15.78 -18.76 35.18
C ALA A 334 16.02 -20.10 35.89
N ASP A 335 17.01 -20.86 35.42
CA ASP A 335 17.44 -22.06 36.11
C ASP A 335 17.82 -21.70 37.55
N PRO A 336 17.38 -22.49 38.55
CA PRO A 336 17.74 -22.22 39.94
C PRO A 336 19.27 -22.20 40.08
N PRO A 337 19.81 -21.33 40.95
CA PRO A 337 21.26 -21.23 41.14
C PRO A 337 21.80 -22.61 41.53
N GLN A 338 22.79 -23.08 40.76
CA GLN A 338 23.54 -24.27 41.14
C GLN A 338 24.35 -23.91 42.39
N GLY A 339 23.97 -24.51 43.52
CA GLY A 339 24.61 -24.33 44.82
C GLY A 339 25.95 -25.04 44.95
#